data_AF-A0A2D9GEA7-F1
#
_entry.id   AF-A0A2D9GEA7-F1
#
_cell.length_a   1.000
_cell.length_b   1.000
_cell.length_c   1.000
_cell.angle_alpha   90.00
_cell.angle_beta   90.00
_cell.angle_gamma   90.00
#
_symmetry.space_group_name_H-M   'P 1'
#
loop_
_entity.id
_entity.type
_entity.pdbx_description
1 polymer ?
#
loop_
_entity_poly.entity_id
_entity_poly.type
_entity_poly.pdbx_seq_one_letter_code
_entity_poly.pdbx_strand_id
1 'polypeptide(L)'
;MARKKRETLLQSQQRKLRELRAAKAAAEASQRPTDTDENRNRIRPVTNRLIGVRDPDIIMSQLLEVLEKSDAPIPGKYYVYRYVAITPGLRYDRNPVVQIRNVSDKGWIGQNFHWLGRGQSIRNYLASEVVSDGIYEIYPSELRDVMMLPIRDFTIGV
;
A
#
# COMPACT_ATOMS: atom_id res chain seq x y z
N MET A 1 25.98 1.37 -48.15
CA MET A 1 25.16 0.16 -47.94
C MET A 1 25.26 -0.27 -46.47
N ALA A 2 24.28 0.07 -45.63
CA ALA A 2 24.33 -0.25 -44.19
C ALA A 2 23.83 -1.68 -43.92
N ARG A 3 24.72 -2.54 -43.41
CA ARG A 3 24.42 -3.95 -43.06
C ARG A 3 23.53 -3.98 -41.81
N LYS A 4 22.23 -4.25 -41.97
CA LYS A 4 21.32 -4.54 -40.84
C LYS A 4 21.88 -5.74 -40.06
N LYS A 5 22.31 -5.53 -38.81
CA LYS A 5 22.68 -6.61 -37.89
C LYS A 5 21.47 -7.54 -37.74
N ARG A 6 21.65 -8.85 -38.00
CA ARG A 6 20.64 -9.86 -37.71
C ARG A 6 20.49 -9.99 -36.19
N GLU A 7 19.29 -9.81 -35.71
CA GLU A 7 18.94 -9.95 -34.30
C GLU A 7 19.07 -11.41 -33.86
N THR A 8 19.67 -11.65 -32.70
CA THR A 8 19.83 -13.01 -32.17
C THR A 8 18.53 -13.52 -31.55
N LEU A 9 18.38 -14.85 -31.44
CA LEU A 9 17.20 -15.46 -30.81
C LEU A 9 16.98 -14.95 -29.37
N LEU A 10 18.06 -14.80 -28.60
CA LEU A 10 18.02 -14.26 -27.24
C LEU A 10 17.48 -12.83 -27.20
N GLN A 11 17.90 -11.97 -28.14
CA GLN A 11 17.40 -10.60 -28.24
C GLN A 11 15.91 -10.56 -28.56
N SER A 12 15.46 -11.42 -29.49
CA SER A 12 14.04 -11.54 -29.85
C SER A 12 13.19 -12.02 -28.66
N GLN A 13 13.66 -13.02 -27.90
CA GLN A 13 12.99 -13.52 -26.71
C GLN A 13 12.88 -12.45 -25.61
N GLN A 14 13.96 -11.69 -25.37
CA GLN A 14 13.95 -10.59 -24.40
C GLN A 14 13.00 -9.46 -24.81
N ARG A 15 12.94 -9.11 -26.11
CA ARG A 15 11.97 -8.13 -26.62
C ARG A 15 10.54 -8.59 -26.39
N LYS A 16 10.20 -9.82 -26.79
CA LYS A 16 8.85 -10.37 -26.60
C LYS A 16 8.45 -10.39 -25.12
N LEU A 17 9.37 -10.75 -24.22
CA LEU A 17 9.12 -10.70 -22.78
C LEU A 17 8.87 -9.27 -22.27
N ARG A 18 9.63 -8.28 -22.76
CA ARG A 18 9.43 -6.87 -22.40
C ARG A 18 8.09 -6.34 -22.89
N GLU A 19 7.71 -6.66 -24.13
CA GLU A 19 6.42 -6.28 -24.70
C GLU A 19 5.25 -6.87 -23.90
N LEU A 20 5.32 -8.15 -23.53
CA LEU A 20 4.31 -8.78 -22.67
C LEU A 20 4.23 -8.12 -21.29
N ARG A 21 5.37 -7.80 -20.68
CA ARG A 21 5.41 -7.08 -19.39
C ARG A 21 4.82 -5.68 -19.49
N ALA A 22 5.14 -4.95 -20.55
CA ALA A 22 4.62 -3.61 -20.80
C ALA A 22 3.11 -3.63 -21.08
N ALA A 23 2.63 -4.58 -21.88
CA ALA A 23 1.21 -4.75 -22.16
C ALA A 23 0.42 -5.11 -20.89
N LYS A 24 0.96 -6.01 -20.04
CA LYS A 24 0.36 -6.33 -18.74
C LYS A 24 0.31 -5.10 -17.84
N ALA A 25 1.40 -4.34 -17.74
CA ALA A 25 1.45 -3.12 -16.93
C ALA A 25 0.48 -2.05 -17.43
N ALA A 26 0.32 -1.89 -18.75
CA ALA A 26 -0.63 -0.95 -19.34
C ALA A 26 -2.10 -1.37 -19.10
N ALA A 27 -2.40 -2.66 -19.21
CA ALA A 27 -3.73 -3.21 -18.91
C ALA A 27 -4.09 -3.08 -17.42
N GLU A 28 -3.11 -3.30 -16.54
CA GLU A 28 -3.28 -3.06 -15.11
C GLU A 28 -3.47 -1.57 -14.81
N ALA A 29 -2.71 -0.68 -15.48
CA ALA A 29 -2.82 0.75 -15.29
C ALA A 29 -4.18 1.33 -15.73
N SER A 30 -4.80 0.80 -16.79
CA SER A 30 -6.13 1.25 -17.23
C SER A 30 -7.26 0.82 -16.29
N GLN A 31 -7.04 -0.22 -15.47
CA GLN A 31 -7.98 -0.72 -14.47
C GLN A 31 -7.80 -0.07 -13.10
N ARG A 32 -6.67 0.61 -12.84
CA ARG A 32 -6.43 1.27 -11.56
C ARG A 32 -7.44 2.41 -11.33
N PRO A 33 -8.00 2.51 -10.11
CA PRO A 33 -8.77 3.69 -9.70
C PRO A 33 -7.93 4.96 -9.85
N THR A 34 -8.56 6.11 -10.11
CA THR A 34 -7.89 7.41 -10.05
C THR A 34 -8.27 8.12 -8.75
N ASP A 35 -7.49 9.12 -8.35
CA ASP A 35 -7.80 9.92 -7.17
C ASP A 35 -9.06 10.77 -7.37
N THR A 36 -9.38 11.14 -8.61
CA THR A 36 -10.49 12.02 -8.98
C THR A 36 -11.77 11.28 -9.39
N ASP A 37 -11.73 9.98 -9.67
CA ASP A 37 -12.91 9.21 -10.10
C ASP A 37 -13.71 8.70 -8.90
N GLU A 38 -14.81 9.38 -8.61
CA GLU A 38 -15.72 9.01 -7.50
C GLU A 38 -16.36 7.63 -7.67
N ASN A 39 -16.51 7.14 -8.90
CA ASN A 39 -17.19 5.87 -9.18
C ASN A 39 -16.24 4.67 -9.13
N ARG A 40 -14.94 4.89 -9.27
CA ARG A 40 -13.92 3.82 -9.26
C ARG A 40 -13.06 3.81 -8.01
N ASN A 41 -12.83 4.96 -7.38
CA ASN A 41 -12.00 5.07 -6.20
C ASN A 41 -12.72 4.45 -4.99
N ARG A 42 -12.09 3.41 -4.44
CA ARG A 42 -12.70 2.59 -3.37
C ARG A 42 -12.84 3.36 -2.06
N ILE A 43 -12.05 4.43 -1.88
CA ILE A 43 -11.97 5.21 -0.65
C ILE A 43 -13.02 6.33 -0.60
N ARG A 44 -13.42 6.87 -1.75
CA ARG A 44 -14.39 7.98 -1.83
C ARG A 44 -15.71 7.69 -1.08
N PRO A 45 -16.32 6.50 -1.19
CA PRO A 45 -17.51 6.16 -0.39
C PRO A 45 -17.27 6.24 1.12
N VAL A 46 -16.08 5.89 1.59
CA VAL A 46 -15.71 5.98 3.01
C VAL A 46 -15.63 7.45 3.40
N THR A 47 -14.84 8.25 2.68
CA THR A 47 -14.67 9.69 2.94
C THR A 47 -16.01 10.44 3.01
N ASN A 48 -16.96 10.13 2.12
CA ASN A 48 -18.27 10.77 2.08
C ASN A 48 -19.16 10.43 3.29
N ARG A 49 -18.95 9.27 3.93
CA ARG A 49 -19.70 8.83 5.13
C ARG A 49 -19.16 9.43 6.42
N LEU A 50 -17.98 10.08 6.41
CA LEU A 50 -17.31 10.59 7.60
C LEU A 50 -17.82 11.93 8.13
N ILE A 51 -19.03 12.35 7.76
CA ILE A 51 -19.63 13.56 8.33
C ILE A 51 -19.94 13.30 9.81
N GLY A 52 -19.08 13.81 10.69
CA GLY A 52 -19.27 13.75 12.15
C GLY A 52 -18.62 12.56 12.86
N VAL A 53 -18.10 11.56 12.14
CA VAL A 53 -17.35 10.43 12.73
C VAL A 53 -15.86 10.77 12.77
N ARG A 54 -15.26 10.72 13.96
CA ARG A 54 -13.83 11.04 14.18
C ARG A 54 -13.04 9.92 14.86
N ASP A 55 -13.69 8.81 15.16
CA ASP A 55 -13.04 7.67 15.82
C ASP A 55 -12.15 6.91 14.80
N PRO A 56 -10.82 6.89 14.98
CA PRO A 56 -9.91 6.19 14.08
C PRO A 56 -10.26 4.72 13.90
N ASP A 57 -10.77 4.05 14.95
CA ASP A 57 -11.09 2.63 14.90
C ASP A 57 -12.31 2.37 14.03
N ILE A 58 -13.36 3.18 14.13
CA ILE A 58 -14.55 3.04 13.27
C ILE A 58 -14.18 3.24 11.80
N ILE A 59 -13.39 4.27 11.52
CA ILE A 59 -13.03 4.68 10.16
C ILE A 59 -12.11 3.64 9.52
N MET A 60 -11.17 3.12 10.31
CA MET A 60 -10.29 2.05 9.86
C MET A 60 -11.09 0.79 9.49
N SER A 61 -12.09 0.41 10.27
CA SER A 61 -12.95 -0.75 9.92
C SER A 61 -13.67 -0.54 8.58
N GLN A 62 -14.27 0.64 8.37
CA GLN A 62 -14.93 0.97 7.10
C GLN A 62 -13.96 1.00 5.91
N LEU A 63 -12.73 1.46 6.13
CA LEU A 63 -11.68 1.45 5.12
C LEU A 63 -11.30 0.02 4.70
N LEU A 64 -11.15 -0.89 5.67
CA LEU A 64 -10.80 -2.28 5.37
C LEU A 64 -11.91 -3.02 4.63
N GLU A 65 -13.18 -2.67 4.83
CA GLU A 65 -14.32 -3.27 4.13
C GLU A 65 -14.34 -2.99 2.61
N VAL A 66 -13.79 -1.85 2.18
CA VAL A 66 -13.78 -1.45 0.76
C VAL A 66 -12.49 -1.82 0.03
N LEU A 67 -11.46 -2.22 0.77
CA LEU A 67 -10.16 -2.56 0.23
C LEU A 67 -10.03 -4.06 -0.02
N GLU A 68 -9.20 -4.40 -1.00
CA GLU A 68 -8.84 -5.78 -1.27
C GLU A 68 -7.72 -6.23 -0.34
N LYS A 69 -7.98 -7.33 0.36
CA LYS A 69 -6.97 -8.03 1.15
C LYS A 69 -5.90 -8.61 0.23
N SER A 70 -4.65 -8.44 0.63
CA SER A 70 -3.48 -8.98 -0.07
C SER A 70 -2.91 -10.16 0.72
N ASP A 71 -2.56 -11.22 0.01
CA ASP A 71 -1.98 -12.43 0.62
C ASP A 71 -0.57 -12.19 1.17
N ALA A 72 0.20 -11.32 0.52
CA ALA A 72 1.57 -11.01 0.91
C ALA A 72 1.93 -9.56 0.57
N PRO A 73 2.86 -8.94 1.33
CA PRO A 73 3.38 -7.61 1.00
C PRO A 73 4.29 -7.68 -0.23
N ILE A 74 4.13 -6.72 -1.14
CA ILE A 74 4.98 -6.59 -2.33
C ILE A 74 5.78 -5.28 -2.23
N PRO A 75 7.12 -5.32 -2.37
CA PRO A 75 7.94 -4.10 -2.40
C PRO A 75 7.46 -3.09 -3.45
N GLY A 76 7.41 -1.81 -3.06
CA GLY A 76 6.96 -0.67 -3.87
C GLY A 76 5.47 -0.38 -3.79
N LYS A 77 4.64 -1.34 -3.32
CA LYS A 77 3.20 -1.16 -3.14
C LYS A 77 2.86 -0.53 -1.78
N TYR A 78 1.63 -0.02 -1.67
CA TYR A 78 1.12 0.66 -0.48
C TYR A 78 0.09 -0.21 0.22
N TYR A 79 0.13 -0.22 1.55
CA TYR A 79 -0.76 -1.03 2.35
C TYR A 79 -1.23 -0.28 3.59
N VAL A 80 -2.40 -0.70 4.08
CA VAL A 80 -2.91 -0.35 5.39
C VAL A 80 -3.32 -1.63 6.13
N TYR A 81 -3.17 -1.63 7.46
CA TYR A 81 -3.52 -2.74 8.33
C TYR A 81 -3.61 -2.26 9.77
N ARG A 82 -4.17 -3.08 10.66
CA ARG A 82 -4.12 -2.82 12.11
C ARG A 82 -2.90 -3.49 12.73
N TYR A 83 -2.20 -2.79 13.60
CA TYR A 83 -0.93 -3.23 14.15
C TYR A 83 -0.86 -2.99 15.66
N VAL A 84 -0.29 -3.94 16.40
CA VAL A 84 -0.06 -3.85 17.84
C VAL A 84 1.38 -4.27 18.12
N ALA A 85 2.23 -3.30 18.47
CA ALA A 85 3.62 -3.60 18.80
C ALA A 85 3.71 -4.32 20.15
N ILE A 86 4.48 -5.42 20.20
CA ILE A 86 4.75 -6.17 21.44
C ILE A 86 5.90 -5.57 22.25
N THR A 87 6.67 -4.65 21.66
CA THR A 87 7.82 -4.04 22.34
C THR A 87 7.32 -2.96 23.31
N PRO A 88 7.49 -3.14 24.63
CA PRO A 88 7.00 -2.16 25.60
C PRO A 88 7.69 -0.81 25.47
N GLY A 89 6.97 0.28 25.71
CA GLY A 89 7.49 1.64 25.63
C GLY A 89 7.77 2.16 24.21
N LEU A 90 7.63 1.30 23.17
CA LEU A 90 7.79 1.72 21.78
C LEU A 90 6.58 2.57 21.38
N ARG A 91 6.81 3.80 20.92
CA ARG A 91 5.77 4.57 20.25
C ARG A 91 5.54 4.03 18.84
N TYR A 92 4.32 3.64 18.53
CA TYR A 92 3.92 3.09 17.24
C TYR A 92 2.57 3.64 16.77
N ASP A 93 2.21 3.30 15.54
CA ASP A 93 0.95 3.65 14.90
C ASP A 93 0.05 2.41 14.84
N ARG A 94 -1.17 2.49 15.36
CA ARG A 94 -2.13 1.37 15.38
C ARG A 94 -2.72 1.09 13.99
N ASN A 95 -2.78 2.11 13.13
CA ASN A 95 -3.35 2.03 11.78
C ASN A 95 -2.32 2.49 10.73
N PRO A 96 -1.19 1.80 10.60
CA PRO A 96 -0.11 2.18 9.69
C PRO A 96 -0.57 2.20 8.23
N VAL A 97 -0.31 3.32 7.56
CA VAL A 97 -0.34 3.45 6.09
C VAL A 97 1.11 3.45 5.61
N VAL A 98 1.51 2.42 4.87
CA VAL A 98 2.93 2.16 4.56
C VAL A 98 3.18 1.88 3.09
N GLN A 99 4.32 2.35 2.57
CA GLN A 99 4.91 1.80 1.35
C GLN A 99 5.92 0.74 1.74
N ILE A 100 5.80 -0.47 1.20
CA ILE A 100 6.74 -1.56 1.47
C ILE A 100 8.05 -1.29 0.75
N ARG A 101 9.17 -1.36 1.48
CA ARG A 101 10.52 -1.20 0.92
C ARG A 101 11.24 -2.53 0.79
N ASN A 102 11.12 -3.38 1.80
CA ASN A 102 11.74 -4.70 1.81
C ASN A 102 10.86 -5.68 2.58
N VAL A 103 10.88 -6.95 2.21
CA VAL A 103 10.13 -8.04 2.82
C VAL A 103 11.12 -9.09 3.31
N SER A 104 10.82 -9.68 4.47
CA SER A 104 11.55 -10.80 5.06
C SER A 104 10.57 -11.82 5.63
N ASP A 105 11.04 -13.00 6.01
CA ASP A 105 10.18 -14.07 6.52
C ASP A 105 9.37 -13.69 7.78
N LYS A 106 9.86 -12.71 8.55
CA LYS A 106 9.23 -12.26 9.80
C LYS A 106 8.29 -11.06 9.62
N GLY A 107 8.31 -10.40 8.47
CA GLY A 107 7.58 -9.15 8.24
C GLY A 107 8.26 -8.26 7.20
N TRP A 108 8.19 -6.94 7.38
CA TRP A 108 8.63 -5.99 6.35
C TRP A 108 9.19 -4.70 6.92
N ILE A 109 10.01 -4.05 6.09
CA ILE A 109 10.45 -2.67 6.28
C ILE A 109 9.54 -1.79 5.44
N GLY A 110 8.83 -0.86 6.08
CA GLY A 110 7.90 0.05 5.44
C GLY A 110 8.20 1.51 5.73
N GLN A 111 7.93 2.38 4.76
CA GLN A 111 7.85 3.81 5.01
C GLN A 111 6.42 4.16 5.42
N ASN A 112 6.21 4.54 6.68
CA ASN A 112 4.92 4.95 7.22
C ASN A 112 4.65 6.43 6.93
N PHE A 113 3.52 6.68 6.27
CA PHE A 113 3.11 8.02 5.83
C PHE A 113 2.67 8.93 6.97
N HIS A 114 2.17 8.40 8.09
CA HIS A 114 1.82 9.19 9.27
C HIS A 114 3.06 9.76 9.99
N TRP A 115 4.24 9.18 9.77
CA TRP A 115 5.51 9.61 10.37
C TRP A 115 6.37 10.50 9.47
N LEU A 116 5.88 10.88 8.29
CA LEU A 116 6.60 11.80 7.39
C LEU A 116 6.90 13.13 8.10
N GLY A 117 8.09 13.69 7.83
CA GLY A 117 8.58 14.91 8.47
C GLY A 117 9.15 14.74 9.89
N ARG A 118 9.11 13.53 10.48
CA ARG A 118 9.57 13.28 11.86
C ARG A 118 10.89 12.49 11.96
N GLY A 119 11.61 12.31 10.85
CA GLY A 119 12.87 11.56 10.80
C GLY A 119 12.75 10.04 11.07
N GLN A 120 11.57 9.54 11.43
CA GLN A 120 11.31 8.15 11.84
C GLN A 120 10.28 7.45 10.93
N SER A 121 10.19 7.86 9.66
CA SER A 121 9.19 7.29 8.74
C SER A 121 9.49 5.87 8.29
N ILE A 122 10.76 5.44 8.32
CA ILE A 122 11.12 4.04 8.02
C ILE A 122 10.98 3.21 9.30
N ARG A 123 10.19 2.14 9.24
CA ARG A 123 9.84 1.28 10.37
C ARG A 123 9.93 -0.19 9.97
N ASN A 124 10.24 -1.03 10.96
CA ASN A 124 10.17 -2.49 10.84
C ASN A 124 8.85 -2.95 11.45
N TYR A 125 8.14 -3.81 10.75
CA TYR A 125 6.88 -4.42 11.19
C TYR A 125 7.03 -5.93 11.19
N LEU A 126 6.58 -6.60 12.25
CA LEU A 126 6.46 -8.05 12.26
C LEU A 126 5.07 -8.44 11.76
N ALA A 127 5.00 -9.47 10.92
CA ALA A 127 3.73 -10.00 10.43
C ALA A 127 2.86 -10.53 11.59
N SER A 128 3.49 -11.08 12.63
CA SER A 128 2.81 -11.59 13.84
C SER A 128 2.16 -10.51 14.71
N GLU A 129 2.45 -9.23 14.46
CA GLU A 129 1.91 -8.09 15.20
C GLU A 129 0.76 -7.40 14.43
N VAL A 130 0.42 -7.90 13.24
CA VAL A 130 -0.77 -7.47 12.51
C VAL A 130 -2.00 -8.15 13.12
N VAL A 131 -2.97 -7.33 13.53
CA VAL A 131 -4.18 -7.81 14.23
C VAL A 131 -5.44 -7.73 13.38
N SER A 132 -5.37 -7.09 12.20
CA SER A 132 -6.35 -7.31 11.15
C SER A 132 -6.19 -8.71 10.57
N ASP A 133 -7.20 -9.21 9.88
CA ASP A 133 -7.15 -10.52 9.22
C ASP A 133 -6.10 -10.61 8.09
N GLY A 134 -5.50 -9.48 7.70
CA GLY A 134 -4.35 -9.38 6.81
C GLY A 134 -3.91 -7.94 6.58
N ILE A 135 -3.25 -7.71 5.45
CA ILE A 135 -2.89 -6.37 4.95
C ILE A 135 -3.70 -6.04 3.71
N TYR A 136 -3.99 -4.76 3.50
CA TYR A 136 -4.91 -4.31 2.45
C TYR A 136 -4.20 -3.36 1.50
N GLU A 137 -4.23 -3.67 0.20
CA GLU A 137 -3.51 -2.88 -0.82
C GLU A 137 -4.26 -1.59 -1.14
N ILE A 138 -3.52 -0.48 -1.06
CA ILE A 138 -3.97 0.83 -1.51
C ILE A 138 -3.26 1.15 -2.82
N TYR A 139 -3.99 1.66 -3.82
CA TYR A 139 -3.35 2.09 -5.05
C TYR A 139 -2.70 3.48 -4.88
N PRO A 140 -1.64 3.79 -5.64
CA PRO A 140 -0.95 5.08 -5.53
C PRO A 140 -1.89 6.30 -5.68
N SER A 141 -2.92 6.17 -6.50
CA SER A 141 -3.99 7.15 -6.70
C SER A 141 -4.88 7.33 -5.47
N GLU A 142 -5.15 6.28 -4.72
CA GLU A 142 -6.02 6.33 -3.54
C GLU A 142 -5.29 6.83 -2.29
N LEU A 143 -3.95 6.83 -2.30
CA LEU A 143 -3.13 7.21 -1.15
C LEU A 143 -3.52 8.58 -0.59
N ARG A 144 -3.78 9.56 -1.45
CA ARG A 144 -4.17 10.91 -1.02
C ARG A 144 -5.46 10.88 -0.21
N ASP A 145 -6.43 10.08 -0.64
CA ASP A 145 -7.73 9.99 0.01
C ASP A 145 -7.64 9.23 1.33
N VAL A 146 -6.86 8.15 1.38
CA VAL A 146 -6.55 7.44 2.64
C VAL A 146 -5.89 8.39 3.64
N MET A 147 -4.95 9.22 3.21
CA MET A 147 -4.25 10.18 4.08
C MET A 147 -5.15 11.33 4.58
N MET A 148 -6.32 11.55 3.97
CA MET A 148 -7.32 12.50 4.47
C MET A 148 -8.20 11.90 5.57
N LEU A 149 -8.26 10.57 5.68
CA LEU A 149 -9.04 9.90 6.72
C LEU A 149 -8.36 10.12 8.09
N PRO A 150 -9.10 10.42 9.17
CA PRO A 150 -8.54 10.58 10.50
C PRO A 150 -8.27 9.22 11.17
N ILE A 151 -7.54 8.33 10.49
CA ILE A 151 -7.16 6.98 10.96
C ILE A 151 -5.82 6.94 11.70
N ARG A 152 -5.00 8.01 11.59
CA ARG A 152 -3.71 8.11 12.27
C ARG A 152 -3.87 7.99 13.77
N ASP A 153 -3.17 7.03 14.37
CA ASP A 153 -3.40 6.64 15.75
C ASP A 153 -2.10 6.21 16.44
N PHE A 154 -1.44 7.17 17.10
CA PHE A 154 -0.20 6.90 17.81
C PHE A 154 -0.43 6.48 19.24
N THR A 155 0.11 5.33 19.61
CA THR A 155 0.10 4.83 20.97
C THR A 155 1.49 4.36 21.41
N ILE A 156 1.60 3.93 22.66
CA ILE A 156 2.82 3.36 23.24
C ILE A 156 2.55 1.89 23.52
N GLY A 157 3.52 1.02 23.19
CA GLY A 157 3.50 -0.41 23.51
C GLY A 157 3.37 -0.59 25.01
N VAL A 158 2.38 -1.39 25.41
CA VAL A 158 2.11 -1.72 26.82
C VAL A 158 3.05 -2.83 27.27
#